data_AF-A0A353VEA5-F1
#
_entry.id   AF-A0A353VEA5-F1
#
_cell.length_a   1.000
_cell.length_b   1.000
_cell.length_c   1.000
_cell.angle_alpha   90.00
_cell.angle_beta   90.00
_cell.angle_gamma   90.00
#
_symmetry.space_group_name_H-M   'P 1'
#
loop_
_entity.id
_entity.type
_entity.pdbx_description
1 polymer ?
#
loop_
_entity_poly.entity_id
_entity_poly.type
_entity_poly.pdbx_seq_one_letter_code
_entity_poly.pdbx_strand_id
1 'polypeptide(L)'
;MSFTVDRLSGVLHLLFLVAMPILLATEASSFDDQDTHPRLTVSGVRVSGLDSLLKAELRMVDGIETVLQPAAGKPVSVLRLLQGGSRLEDAPPCRARNHFHNPLRPFTSSGVTDLPFFVRDACADTPFAVTRSNVLWGTRFVSPVEKGPGAGNPFDWDAARL
;
A
#
# COMPACT_ATOMS: atom_id res chain seq x y z
N MET A 1 -28.81 18.25 49.32
CA MET A 1 -29.10 17.80 47.93
C MET A 1 -28.39 18.75 46.97
N SER A 2 -27.21 18.42 46.47
CA SER A 2 -26.50 19.23 45.45
C SER A 2 -25.42 18.42 44.73
N PHE A 3 -24.89 17.39 45.40
CA PHE A 3 -23.82 16.54 44.87
C PHE A 3 -24.17 15.66 43.66
N THR A 4 -25.45 15.43 43.36
CA THR A 4 -25.88 14.55 42.26
C THR A 4 -25.95 15.26 40.91
N VAL A 5 -26.26 16.56 40.89
CA VAL A 5 -26.42 17.33 39.63
C VAL A 5 -25.05 17.67 39.02
N ASP A 6 -24.07 18.04 39.85
CA ASP A 6 -22.70 18.36 39.39
C ASP A 6 -21.96 17.15 38.82
N ARG A 7 -22.18 15.96 39.42
CA ARG A 7 -21.61 14.70 38.91
C ARG A 7 -22.23 14.27 37.59
N LEU A 8 -23.54 14.47 37.41
CA LEU A 8 -24.22 14.14 36.16
C LEU A 8 -23.76 15.06 35.01
N SER A 9 -23.60 16.35 35.31
CA SER A 9 -23.07 17.34 34.37
C SER A 9 -21.63 16.98 33.95
N GLY A 10 -20.75 16.65 34.90
CA GLY A 10 -19.37 16.25 34.60
C GLY A 10 -19.27 14.99 33.74
N VAL A 11 -20.10 13.97 33.99
CA VAL A 11 -20.15 12.75 33.18
C VAL A 11 -20.65 13.04 31.76
N LEU A 12 -21.65 13.91 31.60
CA LEU A 12 -22.18 14.28 30.29
C LEU A 12 -21.15 15.05 29.45
N HIS A 13 -20.40 15.97 30.06
CA HIS A 13 -19.32 16.70 29.39
C HIS A 13 -18.18 15.75 28.98
N LEU A 14 -17.80 14.81 29.84
CA LEU A 14 -16.78 13.82 29.52
C LEU A 14 -17.23 12.90 28.36
N LEU A 15 -18.47 12.43 28.39
CA LEU A 15 -19.05 11.64 27.30
C LEU A 15 -19.10 12.43 25.99
N PHE A 16 -19.46 13.72 26.05
CA PHE A 16 -19.48 14.58 24.87
C PHE A 16 -18.07 14.79 24.31
N LEU A 17 -17.08 15.05 25.17
CA LEU A 17 -15.67 15.21 24.76
C LEU A 17 -15.05 13.93 24.18
N VAL A 18 -15.50 12.76 24.61
CA VAL A 18 -15.04 11.47 24.06
C VAL A 18 -15.81 11.07 22.80
N ALA A 19 -17.12 11.30 22.75
CA ALA A 19 -17.96 10.91 21.62
C ALA A 19 -17.79 11.85 20.42
N MET A 20 -17.57 13.14 20.63
CA MET A 20 -17.52 14.14 19.56
C MET A 20 -16.36 13.90 18.57
N PRO A 21 -15.12 13.57 18.98
CA PRO A 21 -14.04 13.19 18.05
C PRO A 21 -14.35 11.91 17.26
N ILE A 22 -15.06 10.96 17.86
CA ILE A 22 -15.45 9.69 17.21
C ILE A 22 -16.53 9.95 16.15
N LEU A 23 -17.50 10.80 16.47
CA LEU A 23 -18.59 11.18 15.56
C LEU A 23 -18.16 12.13 14.44
N LEU A 24 -17.05 12.86 14.62
CA LEU A 24 -16.46 13.75 13.63
C LEU A 24 -15.28 13.15 12.88
N ALA A 25 -14.91 11.90 13.15
CA ALA A 25 -13.91 11.18 12.37
C ALA A 25 -14.48 10.85 10.99
N THR A 26 -14.38 11.79 10.06
CA THR A 26 -14.64 11.52 8.65
C THR A 26 -13.39 10.92 8.04
N GLU A 27 -13.49 9.74 7.42
CA GLU A 27 -12.41 9.23 6.59
C GLU A 27 -12.22 10.18 5.40
N ALA A 28 -11.06 10.82 5.34
CA ALA A 28 -10.63 11.53 4.14
C ALA A 28 -10.18 10.48 3.13
N SER A 29 -11.12 9.94 2.36
CA SER A 29 -10.79 9.17 1.17
C SER A 29 -10.42 10.14 0.05
N SER A 30 -9.19 10.05 -0.44
CA SER A 30 -8.79 10.72 -1.68
C SER A 30 -8.78 9.71 -2.79
N PHE A 31 -9.54 9.99 -3.86
CA PHE A 31 -9.66 9.16 -5.07
C PHE A 31 -10.39 7.82 -4.87
N ASP A 32 -11.15 7.42 -5.88
CA ASP A 32 -11.85 6.13 -5.87
C ASP A 32 -10.87 5.02 -6.26
N ASP A 33 -10.46 4.16 -5.33
CA ASP A 33 -9.53 3.05 -5.57
C ASP A 33 -10.06 2.02 -6.57
N GLN A 34 -11.39 1.95 -6.77
CA GLN A 34 -11.99 1.08 -7.77
C GLN A 34 -11.84 1.62 -9.19
N ASP A 35 -11.61 2.92 -9.38
CA ASP A 35 -11.44 3.57 -10.68
C ASP A 35 -10.02 4.11 -10.91
N THR A 36 -9.55 4.96 -9.99
CA THR A 36 -8.39 5.83 -10.18
C THR A 36 -7.12 5.01 -10.36
N HIS A 37 -6.86 4.05 -9.46
CA HIS A 37 -5.69 3.18 -9.54
C HIS A 37 -5.69 2.36 -10.85
N PRO A 38 -6.74 1.59 -11.20
CA PRO A 38 -6.80 0.89 -12.48
C PRO A 38 -6.66 1.78 -13.71
N ARG A 39 -7.24 2.99 -13.70
CA ARG A 39 -7.21 3.92 -14.84
C ARG A 39 -5.83 4.56 -15.03
N LEU A 40 -5.15 4.93 -13.94
CA LEU A 40 -3.75 5.37 -13.98
C LEU A 40 -2.83 4.25 -14.46
N THR A 41 -3.04 3.02 -13.99
CA THR A 41 -2.30 1.84 -14.45
C THR A 41 -2.42 1.64 -15.97
N VAL A 42 -3.63 1.68 -16.53
CA VAL A 42 -3.84 1.58 -17.99
C VAL A 42 -3.10 2.69 -18.73
N SER A 43 -3.16 3.91 -18.21
CA SER A 43 -2.48 5.06 -18.81
C SER A 43 -0.96 4.88 -18.79
N GLY A 44 -0.40 4.44 -17.66
CA GLY A 44 1.02 4.13 -17.48
C GLY A 44 1.51 3.02 -18.42
N VAL A 45 0.75 1.94 -18.56
CA VAL A 45 1.04 0.85 -19.50
C VAL A 45 1.08 1.35 -20.95
N ARG A 46 0.14 2.22 -21.34
CA ARG A 46 0.09 2.78 -22.71
C ARG A 46 1.30 3.67 -23.02
N VAL A 47 1.77 4.47 -22.07
CA VAL A 47 2.86 5.44 -22.32
C VAL A 47 4.25 4.86 -22.09
N SER A 48 4.38 3.79 -21.30
CA SER A 48 5.68 3.17 -20.97
C SER A 48 6.25 2.28 -22.07
N GLY A 49 5.44 1.88 -23.06
CA GLY A 49 5.85 0.89 -24.07
C GLY A 49 5.93 -0.54 -23.53
N LEU A 50 5.35 -0.81 -22.35
CA LEU A 50 5.40 -2.13 -21.71
C LEU A 50 4.92 -3.25 -22.65
N ASP A 51 3.86 -3.02 -23.41
CA ASP A 51 3.35 -4.00 -24.39
C ASP A 51 4.42 -4.43 -25.40
N SER A 52 5.17 -3.48 -25.94
CA SER A 52 6.24 -3.76 -26.89
C SER A 52 7.40 -4.51 -26.23
N LEU A 53 7.74 -4.17 -24.99
CA LEU A 53 8.80 -4.86 -24.23
C LEU A 53 8.42 -6.31 -23.91
N LEU A 54 7.17 -6.56 -23.49
CA LEU A 54 6.69 -7.92 -23.24
C LEU A 54 6.76 -8.79 -24.49
N LYS A 55 6.40 -8.23 -25.65
CA LYS A 55 6.49 -8.90 -26.95
C LYS A 55 7.93 -9.18 -27.37
N ALA A 56 8.80 -8.18 -27.28
CA ALA A 56 10.18 -8.26 -27.76
C ALA A 56 11.08 -9.11 -26.85
N GLU A 57 11.00 -8.91 -25.53
CA GLU A 57 11.96 -9.46 -24.57
C GLU A 57 11.46 -10.76 -23.94
N LEU A 58 10.16 -10.84 -23.63
CA LEU A 58 9.57 -12.00 -22.95
C LEU A 58 8.83 -12.95 -23.90
N ARG A 59 8.82 -12.63 -25.21
CA ARG A 59 8.14 -13.41 -26.26
C ARG A 59 6.64 -13.62 -25.98
N MET A 60 6.04 -12.72 -25.22
CA MET A 60 4.60 -12.69 -24.97
C MET A 60 3.93 -12.09 -26.21
N VAL A 61 3.52 -12.94 -27.17
CA VAL A 61 3.04 -12.51 -28.51
C VAL A 61 1.90 -11.49 -28.41
N ASP A 62 1.01 -11.66 -27.44
CA ASP A 62 -0.13 -10.75 -27.21
C ASP A 62 0.21 -9.57 -26.27
N GLY A 63 1.47 -9.48 -25.81
CA GLY A 63 1.96 -8.44 -24.91
C GLY A 63 1.10 -8.30 -23.65
N ILE A 64 0.52 -7.13 -23.43
CA ILE A 64 -0.31 -6.87 -22.24
C ILE A 64 -1.63 -7.66 -22.22
N GLU A 65 -2.08 -8.16 -23.37
CA GLU A 65 -3.27 -9.00 -23.48
C GLU A 65 -2.94 -10.49 -23.27
N THR A 66 -1.67 -10.85 -23.12
CA THR A 66 -1.24 -12.23 -22.85
C THR A 66 -1.93 -12.74 -21.59
N VAL A 67 -2.65 -13.85 -21.73
CA VAL A 67 -3.37 -14.51 -20.64
C VAL A 67 -2.42 -15.43 -19.89
N LEU A 68 -2.21 -15.14 -18.61
CA LEU A 68 -1.45 -15.99 -17.72
C LEU A 68 -2.38 -16.99 -17.04
N GLN A 69 -1.92 -18.24 -16.95
CA GLN A 69 -2.62 -19.32 -16.25
C GLN A 69 -1.91 -19.59 -14.91
N PRO A 70 -2.37 -18.98 -13.80
CA PRO A 70 -1.75 -19.24 -12.51
C PRO A 70 -2.00 -20.68 -12.07
N ALA A 71 -1.09 -21.24 -11.26
CA ALA A 71 -1.22 -22.58 -10.70
C ALA A 71 -2.49 -22.74 -9.85
N ALA A 72 -2.94 -21.66 -9.23
CA ALA A 72 -4.24 -21.54 -8.57
C ALA A 72 -4.94 -20.26 -9.04
N GLY A 73 -6.19 -20.36 -9.49
CA GLY A 73 -7.01 -19.22 -9.90
C GLY A 73 -7.48 -19.29 -11.36
N LYS A 74 -8.16 -18.23 -11.79
CA LYS A 74 -8.68 -18.09 -13.15
C LYS A 74 -7.62 -17.48 -14.07
N PRO A 75 -7.59 -17.86 -15.36
CA PRO A 75 -6.76 -17.18 -16.34
C PRO A 75 -7.07 -15.68 -16.38
N VAL A 76 -6.03 -14.86 -16.48
CA VAL A 76 -6.12 -13.40 -16.41
C VAL A 76 -5.04 -12.77 -17.27
N SER A 77 -5.36 -11.69 -18.00
CA SER A 77 -4.36 -11.00 -18.82
C SER A 77 -3.37 -10.22 -17.96
N VAL A 78 -2.18 -9.96 -18.51
CA VAL A 78 -1.16 -9.12 -17.87
C VAL A 78 -1.74 -7.75 -17.48
N LEU A 79 -2.50 -7.09 -18.37
CA LEU A 79 -3.15 -5.82 -18.07
C LEU A 79 -4.10 -5.92 -16.87
N ARG A 80 -4.93 -6.97 -16.83
CA ARG A 80 -5.87 -7.19 -15.72
C ARG A 80 -5.16 -7.51 -14.40
N LEU A 81 -4.02 -8.21 -14.45
CA LEU A 81 -3.18 -8.43 -13.28
C LEU A 81 -2.61 -7.13 -12.73
N LEU A 82 -2.10 -6.24 -13.60
CA LEU A 82 -1.58 -4.94 -13.19
C LEU A 82 -2.67 -4.06 -12.56
N GLN A 83 -3.84 -3.99 -13.19
CA GLN A 83 -4.99 -3.26 -12.63
C GLN A 83 -5.42 -3.84 -11.27
N GLY A 84 -5.49 -5.18 -11.17
CA GLY A 84 -5.82 -5.87 -9.94
C GLY A 84 -4.82 -5.58 -8.82
N GLY A 85 -3.53 -5.63 -9.13
CA GLY A 85 -2.44 -5.28 -8.21
C GLY A 85 -2.56 -3.85 -7.70
N SER A 86 -2.75 -2.87 -8.60
CA SER A 86 -2.86 -1.45 -8.23
C SER A 86 -4.04 -1.15 -7.31
N ARG A 87 -5.15 -1.87 -7.46
CA ARG A 87 -6.33 -1.72 -6.60
C ARG A 87 -6.16 -2.43 -5.26
N LEU A 88 -5.53 -3.60 -5.28
CA LEU A 88 -5.36 -4.39 -4.07
C LEU A 88 -4.32 -3.79 -3.13
N GLU A 89 -3.48 -2.86 -3.59
CA GLU A 89 -2.41 -2.26 -2.78
C GLU A 89 -2.93 -1.62 -1.48
N ASP A 90 -4.08 -0.93 -1.55
CA ASP A 90 -4.72 -0.24 -0.43
C ASP A 90 -5.66 -1.13 0.40
N ALA A 91 -5.83 -2.41 0.05
CA ALA A 91 -6.80 -3.31 0.68
C ALA A 91 -6.14 -4.49 1.44
N PRO A 92 -6.38 -4.65 2.76
CA PRO A 92 -7.20 -3.79 3.64
C PRO A 92 -6.54 -2.43 3.94
N PRO A 93 -7.29 -1.42 4.42
CA PRO A 93 -6.81 -0.02 4.58
C PRO A 93 -5.51 0.14 5.37
N CYS A 94 -5.19 -0.81 6.24
CA CYS A 94 -3.92 -0.82 6.96
C CYS A 94 -2.68 -0.91 6.04
N ARG A 95 -2.82 -1.39 4.79
CA ARG A 95 -1.74 -1.46 3.80
C ARG A 95 -1.34 -0.12 3.22
N ALA A 96 -2.28 0.83 3.13
CA ALA A 96 -2.02 2.18 2.62
C ALA A 96 -1.08 3.00 3.54
N ARG A 97 -0.78 2.53 4.75
CA ARG A 97 0.05 3.25 5.73
C ARG A 97 1.47 3.55 5.22
N ASN A 98 2.01 2.71 4.33
CA ASN A 98 3.33 2.92 3.73
C ASN A 98 3.30 3.80 2.47
N HIS A 99 2.16 4.35 2.07
CA HIS A 99 2.03 5.13 0.81
C HIS A 99 2.41 6.61 0.96
N PHE A 100 2.66 7.07 2.19
CA PHE A 100 2.95 8.47 2.47
C PHE A 100 4.45 8.70 2.56
N HIS A 101 4.95 9.56 1.67
CA HIS A 101 6.35 9.96 1.66
C HIS A 101 6.49 11.48 1.66
N ASN A 102 7.43 12.00 2.45
CA ASN A 102 7.80 13.41 2.44
C ASN A 102 9.20 13.57 1.82
N PRO A 103 9.31 13.94 0.54
CA PRO A 103 10.60 14.02 -0.16
C PRO A 103 11.49 15.16 0.34
N LEU A 104 10.96 16.09 1.15
CA LEU A 104 11.73 17.19 1.75
C LEU A 104 12.41 16.79 3.06
N ARG A 105 12.13 15.57 3.57
CA ARG A 105 12.71 15.06 4.80
C ARG A 105 13.88 14.12 4.52
N PRO A 106 14.84 13.99 5.45
CA PRO A 106 15.87 12.95 5.38
C PRO A 106 15.27 11.55 5.20
N PHE A 107 15.99 10.67 4.50
CA PHE A 107 15.56 9.30 4.13
C PHE A 107 14.91 8.51 5.29
N THR A 108 15.51 8.55 6.48
CA THR A 108 15.01 7.84 7.67
C THR A 108 13.70 8.40 8.25
N SER A 109 13.26 9.57 7.76
CA SER A 109 12.07 10.29 8.24
C SER A 109 11.12 10.71 7.10
N SER A 110 11.45 10.33 5.86
CA SER A 110 10.64 10.63 4.67
C SER A 110 9.56 9.59 4.43
N GLY A 111 9.40 8.58 5.29
CA GLY A 111 8.39 7.53 5.15
C GLY A 111 8.76 6.42 4.16
N VAL A 112 10.01 6.38 3.69
CA VAL A 112 10.51 5.33 2.76
C VAL A 112 11.15 4.13 3.48
N THR A 113 11.17 4.13 4.81
CA THR A 113 11.64 3.01 5.65
C THR A 113 10.46 2.27 6.26
N ASP A 114 10.67 1.04 6.75
CA ASP A 114 9.63 0.32 7.49
C ASP A 114 9.12 1.15 8.67
N LEU A 115 7.80 1.13 8.85
CA LEU A 115 7.16 1.78 9.99
C LEU A 115 7.53 1.07 11.31
N PRO A 116 7.50 1.80 12.45
CA PRO A 116 7.66 1.19 13.77
C PRO A 116 6.66 0.06 14.01
N PHE A 117 7.04 -0.95 14.81
CA PHE A 117 6.23 -2.16 15.02
C PHE A 117 4.79 -1.86 15.47
N PHE A 118 4.60 -0.90 16.38
CA PHE A 118 3.27 -0.53 16.90
C PHE A 118 2.35 0.10 15.84
N VAL A 119 2.91 0.58 14.72
CA VAL A 119 2.13 1.04 13.55
C VAL A 119 1.87 -0.11 12.58
N ARG A 120 2.77 -1.09 12.51
CA ARG A 120 2.67 -2.28 11.65
C ARG A 120 1.59 -3.27 12.14
N ASP A 121 1.34 -3.31 13.45
CA ASP A 121 0.33 -4.21 14.05
C ASP A 121 -1.10 -3.94 13.58
N ALA A 122 -1.35 -2.82 12.89
CA ALA A 122 -2.65 -2.50 12.29
C ALA A 122 -3.11 -3.50 11.21
N CYS A 123 -2.21 -4.34 10.67
CA CYS A 123 -2.56 -5.43 9.75
C CYS A 123 -2.40 -6.83 10.40
N ALA A 124 -2.20 -6.93 11.72
CA ALA A 124 -1.74 -8.16 12.37
C ALA A 124 -2.66 -9.38 12.19
N ASP A 125 -3.96 -9.16 12.02
CA ASP A 125 -4.99 -10.19 11.81
C ASP A 125 -5.20 -10.56 10.33
N THR A 126 -4.42 -9.98 9.42
CA THR A 126 -4.51 -10.19 7.98
C THR A 126 -3.30 -10.98 7.47
N PRO A 127 -3.37 -11.55 6.26
CA PRO A 127 -2.18 -12.09 5.59
C PRO A 127 -1.05 -11.07 5.36
N PHE A 128 -1.30 -9.79 5.64
CA PHE A 128 -0.37 -8.67 5.47
C PHE A 128 0.19 -8.12 6.79
N ALA A 129 0.15 -8.92 7.88
CA ALA A 129 0.66 -8.55 9.20
C ALA A 129 2.08 -7.94 9.22
N VAL A 130 2.91 -8.33 8.26
CA VAL A 130 4.23 -7.72 8.05
C VAL A 130 4.15 -6.73 6.89
N THR A 131 3.78 -5.49 7.19
CA THR A 131 3.87 -4.40 6.23
C THR A 131 5.32 -3.93 6.13
N ARG A 132 5.88 -3.96 4.92
CA ARG A 132 7.21 -3.43 4.61
C ARG A 132 7.09 -2.21 3.69
N SER A 133 8.03 -1.27 3.80
CA SER A 133 8.17 -0.18 2.84
C SER A 133 8.49 -0.76 1.46
N ASN A 134 7.79 -0.32 0.41
CA ASN A 134 8.07 -0.71 -0.97
C ASN A 134 9.50 -0.31 -1.40
N VAL A 135 10.03 0.81 -0.90
CA VAL A 135 11.41 1.23 -1.15
C VAL A 135 12.38 0.29 -0.45
N LEU A 136 12.32 0.14 0.87
CA LEU A 136 13.26 -0.70 1.60
C LEU A 136 13.16 -2.17 1.17
N TRP A 137 11.95 -2.71 1.04
CA TRP A 137 11.71 -4.10 0.67
C TRP A 137 12.04 -4.37 -0.80
N GLY A 138 11.52 -3.55 -1.72
CA GLY A 138 11.63 -3.79 -3.16
C GLY A 138 13.00 -3.44 -3.75
N THR A 139 13.70 -2.44 -3.19
CA THR A 139 14.98 -1.96 -3.75
C THR A 139 16.19 -2.22 -2.86
N ARG A 140 15.99 -2.58 -1.59
CA ARG A 140 17.01 -2.70 -0.55
C ARG A 140 17.70 -1.39 -0.16
N PHE A 141 17.21 -0.22 -0.58
CA PHE A 141 17.84 1.04 -0.18
C PHE A 141 17.67 1.28 1.33
N VAL A 142 18.79 1.38 2.05
CA VAL A 142 18.84 1.77 3.47
C VAL A 142 19.21 3.24 3.65
N SER A 143 19.72 3.85 2.58
CA SER A 143 19.97 5.28 2.43
C SER A 143 19.80 5.68 0.95
N PRO A 144 19.88 6.98 0.59
CA PRO A 144 19.76 7.40 -0.81
C PRO A 144 20.80 6.80 -1.77
N VAL A 145 21.92 6.28 -1.25
CA VAL A 145 23.05 5.79 -2.07
C VAL A 145 23.48 4.37 -1.71
N GLU A 146 22.92 3.78 -0.65
CA GLU A 146 23.38 2.49 -0.11
C GLU A 146 22.27 1.44 -0.16
N LYS A 147 22.59 0.27 -0.72
CA LYS A 147 21.75 -0.92 -0.64
C LYS A 147 22.20 -1.81 0.51
N GLY A 148 21.25 -2.23 1.33
CA GLY A 148 21.43 -3.22 2.38
C GLY A 148 21.69 -4.64 1.82
N PRO A 149 21.95 -5.61 2.71
CA PRO A 149 22.26 -6.99 2.34
C PRO A 149 21.13 -7.63 1.51
N GLY A 150 21.48 -8.45 0.52
CA GLY A 150 20.53 -9.11 -0.40
C GLY A 150 19.81 -10.34 0.17
N ALA A 151 19.77 -10.48 1.50
CA ALA A 151 19.25 -11.68 2.15
C ALA A 151 17.86 -11.41 2.75
N GLY A 152 16.85 -12.11 2.24
CA GLY A 152 15.54 -12.23 2.91
C GLY A 152 14.32 -11.77 2.10
N ASN A 153 14.49 -11.13 0.94
CA ASN A 153 13.39 -10.83 0.03
C ASN A 153 13.55 -11.60 -1.30
N PRO A 154 12.86 -12.76 -1.48
CA PRO A 154 12.89 -13.50 -2.74
C PRO A 154 12.24 -12.74 -3.90
N PHE A 155 11.62 -11.58 -3.64
CA PHE A 155 10.95 -10.73 -4.61
C PHE A 155 11.73 -9.43 -4.88
N ASP A 156 12.96 -9.28 -4.38
CA ASP A 156 13.78 -8.12 -4.77
C ASP A 156 14.29 -8.27 -6.21
N TRP A 157 14.64 -7.15 -6.84
CA TRP A 157 15.04 -7.15 -8.26
C TRP A 157 16.27 -8.00 -8.57
N ASP A 158 17.18 -8.16 -7.63
CA ASP A 158 18.40 -8.93 -7.84
C ASP A 158 18.12 -10.43 -7.60
N ALA A 159 17.22 -10.78 -6.67
CA ALA A 159 16.68 -12.13 -6.48
C ALA A 159 15.83 -12.59 -7.68
N ALA A 160 15.05 -11.70 -8.29
CA ALA A 160 14.23 -12.01 -9.47
C ALA A 160 15.05 -12.26 -10.75
N ARG A 161 16.36 -11.98 -10.74
CA ARG A 161 17.29 -12.23 -11.86
C ARG A 161 18.03 -13.56 -11.75
N LEU A 162 17.98 -14.23 -10.60
CA LEU A 162 18.60 -15.53 -10.35
C LEU A 162 17.67 -16.67 -10.78
#